data_AF-A0A7S8D8M8-F1
#
_entry.id   AF-A0A7S8D8M8-F1
#
_cell.length_a   1.000
_cell.length_b   1.000
_cell.length_c   1.000
_cell.angle_alpha   90.00
_cell.angle_beta   90.00
_cell.angle_gamma   90.00
#
_symmetry.space_group_name_H-M   'P 1'
#
loop_
_entity.id
_entity.type
_entity.pdbx_description
1 polymer ?
#
loop_
_entity_poly.entity_id
_entity_poly.type
_entity_poly.pdbx_seq_one_letter_code
_entity_poly.pdbx_strand_id
1 'polypeptide(L)'
;MDKGAEKATTLSESHTDEPIINLCSSGGVDDAVALAKHWILECGNSHTACNDHPRTKQQAKVVPTRLIDVGSTDGGRPLRVYIQNSLDHEDVVADVEYAALSYAWGSDPTFATTTASNVGEMTECLPWDKLAKTIQEAIIFTRKLGIKYLWVDALCILQNEGPDDSFPKADWSYEAGRFGQYYENAKLTIAATGAISSDKGLFLPRPALQVNPKPVTFPQEAFWGGIREATAQPISPAWEYEIDNSPLLSRG
;
A
#
# COMPACT_ATOMS: atom_id res chain seq x y z
N MET A 1 -11.08 -45.42 -44.38
CA MET A 1 -10.81 -46.42 -43.31
C MET A 1 -9.29 -46.54 -43.22
N ASP A 2 -8.56 -45.49 -42.88
CA ASP A 2 -8.53 -44.74 -41.61
C ASP A 2 -8.03 -45.58 -40.44
N LYS A 3 -6.74 -45.42 -40.12
CA LYS A 3 -6.20 -45.30 -38.76
C LYS A 3 -4.96 -44.41 -38.84
N GLY A 4 -5.17 -43.11 -38.67
CA GLY A 4 -4.13 -42.11 -38.49
C GLY A 4 -3.27 -42.40 -37.26
N ALA A 5 -1.96 -42.28 -37.43
CA ALA A 5 -0.99 -42.28 -36.35
C ALA A 5 -0.88 -40.84 -35.80
N GLU A 6 -1.41 -40.60 -34.61
CA GLU A 6 -1.18 -39.35 -33.88
C GLU A 6 0.15 -39.45 -33.13
N LYS A 7 1.15 -38.74 -33.64
CA LYS A 7 2.37 -38.38 -32.90
C LYS A 7 1.97 -37.44 -31.78
N ALA A 8 2.10 -37.90 -30.53
CA ALA A 8 2.07 -37.04 -29.36
C ALA A 8 3.30 -36.10 -29.43
N THR A 9 3.05 -34.87 -29.85
CA THR A 9 4.02 -33.77 -29.80
C THR A 9 4.22 -33.39 -28.34
N THR A 10 5.41 -33.68 -27.82
CA THR A 10 5.92 -33.15 -26.55
C THR A 10 5.83 -31.63 -26.55
N LEU A 11 4.87 -31.08 -25.80
CA LEU A 11 4.93 -29.70 -25.34
C LEU A 11 5.82 -29.70 -24.10
N SER A 12 7.07 -29.27 -24.29
CA SER A 12 7.94 -28.90 -23.17
C SER A 12 7.39 -27.63 -22.54
N GLU A 13 6.56 -27.77 -21.52
CA GLU A 13 6.20 -26.65 -20.66
C GLU A 13 7.42 -26.30 -19.80
N SER A 14 8.20 -25.33 -20.26
CA SER A 14 9.18 -24.64 -19.44
C SER A 14 8.43 -23.75 -18.43
N HIS A 15 7.88 -24.36 -17.38
CA HIS A 15 7.34 -23.64 -16.24
C HIS A 15 8.51 -23.07 -15.44
N THR A 16 8.76 -21.78 -15.57
CA THR A 16 9.74 -21.06 -14.77
C THR A 16 9.25 -21.00 -13.31
N ASP A 17 9.97 -21.71 -12.43
CA ASP A 17 9.88 -21.62 -10.96
C ASP A 17 10.41 -20.25 -10.47
N GLU A 18 9.82 -19.12 -10.89
CA GLU A 18 10.21 -17.83 -10.32
C GLU A 18 9.45 -17.54 -9.02
N PRO A 19 10.16 -17.20 -7.92
CA PRO A 19 9.54 -16.90 -6.64
C PRO A 19 8.72 -15.61 -6.71
N ILE A 20 7.66 -15.56 -5.90
CA ILE A 20 6.79 -14.40 -5.78
C ILE A 20 7.60 -13.24 -5.15
N ILE A 21 7.86 -12.21 -5.96
CA ILE A 21 8.30 -10.85 -5.65
C ILE A 21 9.07 -10.69 -4.31
N ASN A 22 10.41 -10.72 -4.39
CA ASN A 22 11.30 -10.43 -3.26
C ASN A 22 11.41 -8.92 -3.00
N LEU A 23 10.57 -8.38 -2.11
CA LEU A 23 10.58 -6.96 -1.78
C LEU A 23 11.88 -6.44 -1.15
N CYS A 24 12.77 -7.32 -0.68
CA CYS A 24 14.04 -6.89 -0.11
C CYS A 24 15.08 -6.49 -1.18
N SER A 25 14.81 -6.73 -2.46
CA SER A 25 15.67 -6.28 -3.56
C SER A 25 15.01 -5.15 -4.34
N SER A 26 15.82 -4.29 -4.97
CA SER A 26 15.30 -3.22 -5.82
C SER A 26 14.44 -3.77 -6.97
N GLY A 27 14.87 -4.90 -7.57
CA GLY A 27 14.13 -5.58 -8.62
C GLY A 27 12.75 -6.06 -8.16
N GLY A 28 12.65 -6.68 -6.98
CA GLY A 28 11.34 -7.11 -6.48
C GLY A 28 10.45 -5.94 -6.04
N VAL A 29 11.02 -4.81 -5.58
CA VAL A 29 10.21 -3.58 -5.41
C VAL A 29 9.67 -3.10 -6.76
N ASP A 30 10.48 -3.14 -7.83
CA ASP A 30 10.04 -2.76 -9.17
C ASP A 30 8.94 -3.70 -9.71
N ASP A 31 9.06 -5.01 -9.48
CA ASP A 31 8.02 -5.99 -9.83
C ASP A 31 6.71 -5.72 -9.07
N ALA A 32 6.81 -5.39 -7.77
CA ALA A 32 5.65 -5.02 -6.96
C ALA A 32 4.96 -3.75 -7.47
N VAL A 33 5.75 -2.76 -7.86
CA VAL A 33 5.24 -1.51 -8.45
C VAL A 33 4.58 -1.80 -9.80
N ALA A 34 5.18 -2.64 -10.64
CA ALA A 34 4.61 -3.02 -11.93
C ALA A 34 3.27 -3.74 -11.75
N LEU A 35 3.18 -4.67 -10.80
CA LEU A 35 1.95 -5.36 -10.45
C LEU A 35 0.89 -4.40 -9.93
N ALA A 36 1.24 -3.49 -9.02
CA ALA A 36 0.32 -2.49 -8.50
C ALA A 36 -0.21 -1.55 -9.61
N LYS A 37 0.66 -1.11 -10.55
CA LYS A 37 0.23 -0.33 -11.72
C LYS A 37 -0.75 -1.11 -12.59
N HIS A 38 -0.50 -2.40 -12.81
CA HIS A 38 -1.42 -3.25 -13.57
C HIS A 38 -2.80 -3.32 -12.91
N TRP A 39 -2.86 -3.59 -11.60
CA TRP A 39 -4.13 -3.64 -10.87
C TRP A 39 -4.87 -2.31 -10.84
N ILE A 40 -4.17 -1.18 -10.70
CA ILE A 40 -4.79 0.15 -10.75
C ILE A 40 -5.41 0.40 -12.13
N LEU A 41 -4.69 0.06 -13.20
CA LEU A 41 -5.17 0.21 -14.58
C LEU A 41 -6.35 -0.72 -14.87
N GLU A 42 -6.28 -1.98 -14.43
CA GLU A 42 -7.38 -2.93 -14.58
C GLU A 42 -8.63 -2.43 -13.85
N CYS A 43 -8.49 -2.06 -12.58
CA CYS A 43 -9.59 -1.51 -11.78
C CYS A 43 -10.27 -0.32 -12.47
N GLY A 44 -9.48 0.66 -12.94
CA GLY A 44 -10.00 1.85 -13.62
C GLY A 44 -10.68 1.58 -14.97
N ASN A 45 -10.37 0.46 -15.63
CA ASN A 45 -10.85 0.18 -16.99
C ASN A 45 -11.94 -0.91 -17.05
N SER A 46 -11.95 -1.88 -16.14
CA SER A 46 -12.79 -3.08 -16.24
C SER A 46 -13.78 -3.26 -15.08
N HIS A 47 -13.52 -2.67 -13.90
CA HIS A 47 -14.36 -2.90 -12.73
C HIS A 47 -15.52 -1.91 -12.64
N THR A 48 -16.70 -2.30 -13.15
CA THR A 48 -17.92 -1.49 -13.05
C THR A 48 -18.27 -1.13 -11.61
N ALA A 49 -18.13 -2.07 -10.67
CA ALA A 49 -18.39 -1.82 -9.24
C ALA A 49 -17.48 -0.73 -8.64
N CYS A 50 -16.25 -0.58 -9.15
CA CYS A 50 -15.31 0.44 -8.70
C CYS A 50 -15.57 1.79 -9.40
N ASN A 51 -15.83 1.77 -10.71
CA ASN A 51 -15.94 2.99 -11.53
C ASN A 51 -17.33 3.63 -11.53
N ASP A 52 -18.39 2.84 -11.36
CA ASP A 52 -19.78 3.29 -11.41
C ASP A 52 -20.40 3.51 -10.03
N HIS A 53 -19.59 3.55 -8.97
CA HIS A 53 -20.09 3.78 -7.63
C HIS A 53 -20.70 5.20 -7.53
N PRO A 54 -21.93 5.36 -6.99
CA PRO A 54 -22.61 6.67 -6.95
C PRO A 54 -21.80 7.78 -6.27
N ARG A 55 -20.95 7.42 -5.30
CA ARG A 55 -20.05 8.37 -4.61
C ARG A 55 -18.92 8.90 -5.48
N THR A 56 -18.40 8.12 -6.42
CA THR A 56 -17.33 8.55 -7.34
C THR A 56 -17.83 9.56 -8.39
N LYS A 57 -19.15 9.63 -8.63
CA LYS A 57 -19.74 10.42 -9.71
C LYS A 57 -20.41 11.73 -9.29
N GLN A 58 -20.64 11.98 -7.99
CA GLN A 58 -21.55 13.06 -7.57
C GLN A 58 -21.05 13.98 -6.45
N GLN A 59 -19.89 13.72 -5.81
CA GLN A 59 -19.38 14.58 -4.74
C GLN A 59 -18.01 15.16 -5.10
N ALA A 60 -17.82 16.44 -4.80
CA ALA A 60 -16.50 17.03 -4.74
C ALA A 60 -15.65 16.18 -3.79
N LYS A 61 -14.54 15.62 -4.28
CA LYS A 61 -13.68 14.75 -3.48
C LYS A 61 -13.13 15.56 -2.31
N VAL A 62 -13.34 15.07 -1.10
CA VAL A 62 -12.72 15.65 0.09
C VAL A 62 -11.25 15.27 0.05
N VAL A 63 -10.39 16.29 -0.02
CA VAL A 63 -8.94 16.16 -0.09
C VAL A 63 -8.35 16.60 1.25
N PRO A 64 -7.27 15.95 1.74
CA PRO A 64 -6.58 16.39 2.93
C PRO A 64 -6.08 17.84 2.84
N THR A 65 -6.11 18.57 3.96
CA THR A 65 -5.54 19.94 4.02
C THR A 65 -4.04 19.96 3.76
N ARG A 66 -3.37 18.86 4.11
CA ARG A 66 -1.94 18.64 3.92
C ARG A 66 -1.70 17.30 3.26
N LEU A 67 -0.76 17.30 2.33
CA LEU A 67 -0.22 16.13 1.67
C LEU A 67 1.31 16.21 1.73
N ILE A 68 1.99 15.12 1.41
CA ILE A 68 3.43 15.13 1.15
C ILE A 68 3.61 15.20 -0.36
N ASP A 69 4.25 16.26 -0.89
CA ASP A 69 4.81 16.21 -2.24
C ASP A 69 6.03 15.31 -2.16
N VAL A 70 5.94 14.12 -2.79
CA VAL A 70 7.03 13.16 -2.74
C VAL A 70 8.26 13.67 -3.47
N GLY A 71 8.22 14.80 -4.18
CA GLY A 71 9.37 15.37 -4.86
C GLY A 71 9.81 14.53 -6.05
N SER A 72 10.99 14.84 -6.58
CA SER A 72 11.56 14.15 -7.74
C SER A 72 12.86 13.42 -7.37
N THR A 73 13.13 12.30 -8.02
CA THR A 73 14.37 11.52 -7.81
C THR A 73 15.62 12.24 -8.32
N ASP A 74 15.46 13.20 -9.23
CA ASP A 74 16.54 14.03 -9.79
C ASP A 74 16.89 15.26 -8.93
N GLY A 75 16.21 15.45 -7.79
CA GLY A 75 16.42 16.60 -6.90
C GLY A 75 15.80 17.91 -7.39
N GLY A 76 15.12 17.92 -8.54
CA GLY A 76 14.48 19.12 -9.10
C GLY A 76 13.27 19.61 -8.29
N ARG A 77 12.71 18.76 -7.42
CA ARG A 77 11.61 19.09 -6.49
C ARG A 77 11.88 18.48 -5.12
N PRO A 78 11.92 19.28 -4.05
CA PRO A 78 12.17 18.76 -2.70
C PRO A 78 11.00 17.91 -2.21
N LEU A 79 11.31 16.95 -1.35
CA LEU A 79 10.33 16.23 -0.54
C LEU A 79 9.84 17.16 0.56
N ARG A 80 8.54 17.44 0.64
CA ARG A 80 7.99 18.43 1.59
C ARG A 80 6.53 18.18 1.92
N VAL A 81 6.05 18.79 3.01
CA VAL A 81 4.62 18.98 3.26
C VAL A 81 4.08 20.03 2.30
N TYR A 82 3.02 19.67 1.59
CA TYR A 82 2.24 20.54 0.72
C TYR A 82 0.94 20.90 1.44
N ILE A 83 0.76 22.19 1.73
CA ILE A 83 -0.49 22.72 2.28
C ILE A 83 -1.37 23.15 1.12
N GLN A 84 -2.60 22.66 1.08
CA GLN A 84 -3.57 23.10 0.08
C GLN A 84 -4.07 24.50 0.43
N ASN A 85 -3.66 25.51 -0.34
CA ASN A 85 -4.20 26.86 -0.20
C ASN A 85 -5.53 27.00 -0.93
N SER A 86 -6.50 27.67 -0.30
CA SER A 86 -7.76 28.07 -0.95
C SER A 86 -7.62 29.28 -1.88
N LEU A 87 -6.43 29.91 -1.92
CA LEU A 87 -6.13 31.13 -2.68
C LEU A 87 -5.31 30.90 -3.95
N ASP A 88 -4.92 29.67 -4.26
CA ASP A 88 -4.38 29.31 -5.58
C ASP A 88 -5.55 29.24 -6.58
N HIS A 89 -6.11 30.43 -6.83
CA HIS A 89 -7.23 30.74 -7.71
C HIS A 89 -6.83 30.60 -9.18
N GLU A 90 -6.37 29.42 -9.60
CA GLU A 90 -6.52 28.95 -11.00
C GLU A 90 -6.86 27.45 -11.05
N ASP A 91 -6.55 26.66 -10.02
CA ASP A 91 -6.92 25.25 -9.93
C ASP A 91 -7.74 24.99 -8.67
N VAL A 92 -9.07 25.04 -8.77
CA VAL A 92 -9.90 24.23 -7.88
C VAL A 92 -9.51 22.79 -8.18
N VAL A 93 -8.62 22.22 -7.35
CA VAL A 93 -8.02 20.91 -7.61
C VAL A 93 -9.03 19.80 -7.34
N ALA A 94 -10.02 19.68 -8.22
CA ALA A 94 -11.00 18.60 -8.22
C ALA A 94 -10.36 17.22 -8.47
N ASP A 95 -9.09 17.17 -8.86
CA ASP A 95 -8.36 15.95 -9.22
C ASP A 95 -6.94 15.84 -8.60
N VAL A 96 -6.79 16.16 -7.30
CA VAL A 96 -5.55 15.74 -6.61
C VAL A 96 -5.53 14.23 -6.48
N GLU A 97 -4.67 13.55 -7.23
CA GLU A 97 -4.38 12.14 -7.00
C GLU A 97 -3.30 11.98 -5.93
N TYR A 98 -3.61 11.21 -4.89
CA TYR A 98 -2.68 10.87 -3.82
C TYR A 98 -2.83 9.40 -3.41
N ALA A 99 -1.77 8.83 -2.85
CA ALA A 99 -1.82 7.58 -2.10
C ALA A 99 -2.01 7.90 -0.60
N ALA A 100 -2.60 6.99 0.16
CA ALA A 100 -2.65 7.09 1.63
C ALA A 100 -1.78 5.98 2.25
N LEU A 101 -1.12 6.26 3.38
CA LEU A 101 -0.37 5.26 4.14
C LEU A 101 -1.14 4.86 5.40
N SER A 102 -1.40 3.56 5.55
CA SER A 102 -1.91 2.96 6.78
C SER A 102 -0.80 2.11 7.41
N TYR A 103 -0.38 2.47 8.62
CA TYR A 103 0.74 1.81 9.32
C TYR A 103 0.52 1.85 10.84
N ALA A 104 1.31 1.07 11.58
CA ALA A 104 1.39 1.16 13.03
C ALA A 104 2.56 2.06 13.42
N TRP A 105 2.34 3.01 14.34
CA TRP A 105 3.41 3.90 14.80
C TRP A 105 4.43 3.15 15.66
N GLY A 106 3.96 2.22 16.50
CA GLY A 106 4.74 1.54 17.55
C GLY A 106 4.45 2.14 18.94
N SER A 107 5.05 1.59 19.99
CA SER A 107 4.82 2.04 21.38
C SER A 107 5.44 3.39 21.69
N ASP A 108 6.64 3.67 21.17
CA ASP A 108 7.42 4.88 21.46
C ASP A 108 8.01 5.46 20.16
N PRO A 109 7.17 6.10 19.33
CA PRO A 109 7.61 6.65 18.05
C PRO A 109 8.60 7.81 18.28
N THR A 110 9.78 7.72 17.68
CA THR A 110 10.86 8.73 17.78
C THR A 110 11.17 9.43 16.45
N PHE A 111 10.37 9.15 15.42
CA PHE A 111 10.53 9.75 14.10
C PHE A 111 9.93 11.16 14.05
N ALA A 112 10.37 11.95 13.07
CA ALA A 112 9.89 13.31 12.87
C ALA A 112 8.39 13.34 12.54
N THR A 113 7.66 14.19 13.25
CA THR A 113 6.25 14.49 13.03
C THR A 113 6.08 15.98 12.76
N THR A 114 4.97 16.36 12.13
CA THR A 114 4.68 17.78 11.90
C THR A 114 3.96 18.37 13.10
N THR A 115 4.46 19.49 13.61
CA THR A 115 3.92 20.23 14.75
C THR A 115 3.66 21.68 14.36
N ALA A 116 2.97 22.44 15.22
CA ALA A 116 2.72 23.86 14.95
C ALA A 116 4.03 24.67 14.84
N SER A 117 5.07 24.28 15.59
CA SER A 117 6.36 24.97 15.61
C SER A 117 7.23 24.66 14.38
N ASN A 118 7.13 23.45 13.83
CA ASN A 118 8.01 22.99 12.75
C ASN A 118 7.37 22.94 11.36
N VAL A 119 6.06 23.19 11.23
CA VAL A 119 5.33 23.06 9.95
C VAL A 119 5.96 23.92 8.83
N GLY A 120 6.48 25.10 9.16
CA GLY A 120 7.20 25.94 8.21
C GLY A 120 8.39 25.21 7.59
N GLU A 121 9.27 24.64 8.43
CA GLU A 121 10.42 23.84 7.98
C GLU A 121 9.98 22.60 7.18
N MET A 122 8.93 21.91 7.64
CA MET A 122 8.38 20.73 6.96
C MET A 122 7.83 21.05 5.56
N THR A 123 7.35 22.28 5.33
CA THR A 123 6.90 22.75 4.00
C THR A 123 8.05 23.14 3.07
N GLU A 124 9.24 23.39 3.59
CA GLU A 124 10.44 23.63 2.79
C GLU A 124 11.09 22.31 2.37
N CYS A 125 11.38 21.46 3.36
CA CYS A 125 12.01 20.16 3.14
C CYS A 125 11.78 19.22 4.33
N LEU A 126 11.28 18.02 4.07
CA LEU A 126 11.15 16.99 5.10
C LEU A 126 12.54 16.41 5.45
N PRO A 127 12.85 16.21 6.74
CA PRO A 127 14.12 15.64 7.17
C PRO A 127 14.15 14.13 6.93
N TRP A 128 14.59 13.70 5.73
CA TRP A 128 14.57 12.30 5.28
C TRP A 128 15.06 11.31 6.34
N ASP A 129 16.23 11.55 6.93
CA ASP A 129 16.87 10.63 7.90
C ASP A 129 16.14 10.54 9.24
N LYS A 130 15.22 11.48 9.52
CA LYS A 130 14.38 11.45 10.73
C LYS A 130 13.00 10.84 10.46
N LEU A 131 12.66 10.52 9.22
CA LEU A 131 11.41 9.83 8.91
C LEU A 131 11.49 8.36 9.31
N ALA A 132 10.36 7.80 9.74
CA ALA A 132 10.26 6.37 9.99
C ALA A 132 10.55 5.58 8.70
N LYS A 133 11.17 4.42 8.81
CA LYS A 133 11.50 3.56 7.66
C LYS A 133 10.26 3.23 6.82
N THR A 134 9.12 2.96 7.46
CA THR A 134 7.84 2.72 6.77
C THR A 134 7.39 3.93 5.94
N ILE A 135 7.59 5.15 6.44
CA ILE A 135 7.26 6.39 5.71
C ILE A 135 8.22 6.59 4.53
N GLN A 136 9.54 6.39 4.75
CA GLN A 136 10.54 6.49 3.68
C GLN A 136 10.23 5.52 2.52
N GLU A 137 9.95 4.26 2.83
CA GLU A 137 9.63 3.25 1.82
C GLU A 137 8.28 3.51 1.15
N ALA A 138 7.29 4.04 1.87
CA ALA A 138 6.03 4.49 1.28
C ALA A 138 6.23 5.63 0.27
N ILE A 139 7.11 6.60 0.58
CA ILE A 139 7.49 7.68 -0.33
C ILE A 139 8.16 7.10 -1.58
N ILE A 140 9.10 6.17 -1.44
CA ILE A 140 9.77 5.51 -2.56
C ILE A 140 8.76 4.77 -3.45
N PHE A 141 7.85 4.00 -2.85
CA PHE A 141 6.83 3.25 -3.57
C PHE A 141 5.88 4.19 -4.33
N THR A 142 5.43 5.26 -3.67
CA THR A 142 4.56 6.28 -4.26
C THR A 142 5.21 6.98 -5.46
N ARG A 143 6.50 7.36 -5.34
CA ARG A 143 7.28 7.90 -6.47
C ARG A 143 7.33 6.93 -7.65
N LYS A 144 7.63 5.65 -7.40
CA LYS A 144 7.74 4.63 -8.45
C LYS A 144 6.39 4.34 -9.13
N LEU A 145 5.28 4.48 -8.41
CA LEU A 145 3.93 4.44 -8.98
C LEU A 145 3.63 5.62 -9.92
N GLY A 146 4.37 6.72 -9.82
CA GLY A 146 4.11 7.95 -10.56
C GLY A 146 3.06 8.85 -9.90
N ILE A 147 2.74 8.60 -8.63
CA ILE A 147 1.82 9.43 -7.86
C ILE A 147 2.63 10.53 -7.17
N LYS A 148 2.17 11.79 -7.27
CA LYS A 148 2.90 12.95 -6.74
C LYS A 148 2.71 13.15 -5.24
N TYR A 149 1.56 12.74 -4.71
CA TYR A 149 1.19 13.05 -3.34
C TYR A 149 0.99 11.80 -2.50
N LEU A 150 1.44 11.86 -1.25
CA LEU A 150 1.22 10.83 -0.24
C LEU A 150 0.60 11.49 0.99
N TRP A 151 -0.45 10.88 1.53
CA TRP A 151 -1.01 11.28 2.81
C TRP A 151 -0.49 10.35 3.92
N VAL A 152 0.06 10.95 4.98
CA VAL A 152 0.59 10.26 6.16
C VAL A 152 0.13 11.03 7.39
N ASP A 153 -0.62 10.38 8.28
CA ASP A 153 -1.20 10.99 9.48
C ASP A 153 -0.18 11.81 10.31
N ALA A 154 0.99 11.27 10.60
CA ALA A 154 2.03 11.89 11.43
C ALA A 154 2.63 13.18 10.83
N LEU A 155 2.48 13.38 9.52
CA LEU A 155 3.03 14.52 8.77
C LEU A 155 1.94 15.43 8.22
N CYS A 156 0.73 14.93 8.03
CA CYS A 156 -0.40 15.67 7.46
C CYS A 156 -1.40 16.13 8.53
N ILE A 157 -1.24 15.71 9.78
CA ILE A 157 -1.98 16.18 10.94
C ILE A 157 -0.98 16.77 11.93
N LEU A 158 -1.30 17.91 12.52
CA LEU A 158 -0.43 18.51 13.52
C LEU A 158 -0.43 17.65 14.77
N GLN A 159 0.77 17.25 15.18
CA GLN A 159 1.01 16.47 16.38
C GLN A 159 1.23 17.40 17.57
N ASN A 160 0.88 16.86 18.74
CA ASN A 160 0.96 17.61 19.98
C ASN A 160 2.40 17.71 20.51
N GLU A 161 2.82 18.90 20.93
CA GLU A 161 4.13 19.13 21.57
C GLU A 161 4.03 19.20 23.11
N GLY A 162 2.83 19.31 23.67
CA GLY A 162 2.62 19.39 25.11
C GLY A 162 1.15 19.40 25.54
N PRO A 163 0.83 19.18 26.83
CA PRO A 163 -0.56 19.02 27.28
C PRO A 163 -1.47 20.24 27.02
N ASP A 164 -0.89 21.43 26.85
CA ASP A 164 -1.62 22.70 26.72
C ASP A 164 -1.70 23.24 25.28
N ASP A 165 -1.29 22.45 24.27
CA ASP A 165 -1.32 22.92 22.88
C ASP A 165 -2.71 22.80 22.26
N SER A 166 -3.43 23.93 22.21
CA SER A 166 -4.79 24.01 21.68
C SER A 166 -4.87 23.87 20.16
N PHE A 167 -3.79 24.18 19.44
CA PHE A 167 -3.81 24.24 17.97
C PHE A 167 -3.83 22.84 17.31
N PRO A 168 -2.95 21.88 17.68
CA PRO A 168 -3.03 20.49 17.25
C PRO A 168 -4.34 19.81 17.61
N LYS A 169 -4.96 20.16 18.74
CA LYS A 169 -6.25 19.59 19.15
C LYS A 169 -7.39 19.98 18.19
N ALA A 170 -7.44 21.25 17.79
CA ALA A 170 -8.40 21.73 16.81
C ALA A 170 -8.15 21.11 15.43
N ASP A 171 -6.88 21.04 15.03
CA ASP A 171 -6.44 20.43 13.78
C ASP A 171 -6.82 18.93 13.72
N TRP A 172 -6.45 18.16 14.75
CA TRP A 172 -6.83 16.75 14.86
C TRP A 172 -8.35 16.56 14.80
N SER A 173 -9.13 17.41 15.47
CA SER A 173 -10.60 17.30 15.44
C SER A 173 -11.16 17.54 14.03
N TYR A 174 -10.52 18.42 13.26
CA TYR A 174 -10.88 18.69 11.87
C TYR A 174 -10.49 17.53 10.95
N GLU A 175 -9.27 17.02 11.07
CA GLU A 175 -8.72 15.96 10.21
C GLU A 175 -9.34 14.59 10.53
N ALA A 176 -9.50 14.25 11.82
CA ALA A 176 -10.07 12.98 12.25
C ALA A 176 -11.53 12.80 11.81
N GLY A 177 -12.31 13.89 11.73
CA GLY A 177 -13.67 13.87 11.20
C GLY A 177 -13.76 13.52 9.70
N ARG A 178 -12.63 13.60 8.96
CA ARG A 178 -12.52 13.35 7.52
C ARG A 178 -11.63 12.17 7.18
N PHE A 179 -11.01 11.54 8.18
CA PHE A 179 -10.03 10.47 8.02
C PHE A 179 -10.51 9.37 7.07
N GLY A 180 -11.74 8.89 7.24
CA GLY A 180 -12.34 7.87 6.36
C GLY A 180 -12.47 8.34 4.91
N GLN A 181 -12.80 9.62 4.69
CA GLN A 181 -12.90 10.20 3.35
C GLN A 181 -11.52 10.34 2.69
N TYR A 182 -10.45 10.55 3.47
CA TYR A 182 -9.09 10.59 2.91
C TYR A 182 -8.64 9.22 2.39
N TYR A 183 -8.96 8.14 3.10
CA TYR A 183 -8.70 6.80 2.58
C TYR A 183 -9.62 6.43 1.41
N GLU A 184 -10.91 6.79 1.49
CA GLU A 184 -11.91 6.51 0.43
C GLU A 184 -11.58 7.24 -0.87
N ASN A 185 -11.08 8.49 -0.80
CA ASN A 185 -10.79 9.32 -1.97
C ASN A 185 -9.34 9.17 -2.48
N ALA A 186 -8.48 8.42 -1.78
CA ALA A 186 -7.13 8.14 -2.25
C ALA A 186 -7.16 7.23 -3.49
N LYS A 187 -6.18 7.38 -4.39
CA LYS A 187 -6.01 6.51 -5.55
C LYS A 187 -5.77 5.05 -5.15
N LEU A 188 -5.03 4.88 -4.05
CA LEU A 188 -4.82 3.62 -3.37
C LEU A 188 -4.41 3.86 -1.92
N THR A 189 -4.53 2.82 -1.09
CA THR A 189 -3.98 2.79 0.26
C THR A 189 -2.82 1.80 0.32
N ILE A 190 -1.66 2.27 0.75
CA ILE A 190 -0.51 1.44 1.10
C ILE A 190 -0.71 0.98 2.54
N ALA A 191 -0.88 -0.31 2.77
CA ALA A 191 -1.09 -0.89 4.09
C ALA A 191 0.17 -1.65 4.56
N ALA A 192 0.79 -1.20 5.65
CA ALA A 192 1.95 -1.84 6.27
C ALA A 192 1.54 -3.01 7.19
N THR A 193 0.86 -4.03 6.64
CA THR A 193 0.26 -5.12 7.42
C THR A 193 1.29 -6.01 8.13
N GLY A 194 2.48 -6.16 7.57
CA GLY A 194 3.54 -7.01 8.15
C GLY A 194 4.36 -6.38 9.28
N ALA A 195 4.05 -5.15 9.71
CA ALA A 195 4.86 -4.39 10.66
C ALA A 195 4.04 -3.94 11.89
N ILE A 196 4.51 -4.28 13.09
CA ILE A 196 3.94 -3.81 14.37
C ILE A 196 4.33 -2.35 14.69
N SER A 197 5.29 -1.79 13.96
CA SER A 197 5.86 -0.48 14.24
C SER A 197 6.49 0.14 12.99
N SER A 198 6.62 1.47 13.00
CA SER A 198 7.01 2.28 11.85
C SER A 198 8.51 2.18 11.48
N ASP A 199 9.34 1.59 12.35
CA ASP A 199 10.77 1.34 12.13
C ASP A 199 11.04 0.13 11.24
N LYS A 200 10.06 -0.76 11.01
CA LYS A 200 10.28 -2.02 10.27
C LYS A 200 10.39 -1.82 8.76
N GLY A 201 9.58 -0.92 8.20
CA GLY A 201 9.45 -0.73 6.76
C GLY A 201 8.29 -1.50 6.13
N LEU A 202 8.10 -1.28 4.83
CA LEU A 202 7.22 -1.99 3.92
C LEU A 202 7.91 -3.14 3.17
N PHE A 203 9.21 -3.02 2.91
CA PHE A 203 9.99 -3.92 2.05
C PHE A 203 10.53 -5.13 2.83
N LEU A 204 9.61 -5.83 3.50
CA LEU A 204 9.89 -6.96 4.38
C LEU A 204 10.07 -8.26 3.60
N PRO A 205 10.89 -9.21 4.11
CA PRO A 205 11.02 -10.53 3.50
C PRO A 205 9.68 -11.27 3.58
N ARG A 206 9.34 -12.02 2.53
CA ARG A 206 8.13 -12.86 2.48
C ARG A 206 8.51 -14.31 2.21
N PRO A 207 8.99 -15.06 3.22
CA PRO A 207 9.45 -16.44 3.04
C PRO A 207 8.35 -17.39 2.53
N ALA A 208 7.10 -17.17 2.94
CA ALA A 208 5.95 -17.96 2.49
C ALA A 208 5.71 -17.86 0.97
N LEU A 209 6.19 -16.79 0.34
CA LEU A 209 6.08 -16.51 -1.09
C LEU A 209 7.33 -16.98 -1.88
N GLN A 210 8.41 -17.36 -1.17
CA GLN A 210 9.59 -17.98 -1.76
C GLN A 210 9.38 -19.47 -2.05
N VAL A 211 8.41 -20.08 -1.37
CA VAL A 211 7.97 -21.44 -1.66
C VAL A 211 6.71 -21.30 -2.50
N ASN A 212 6.69 -21.89 -3.70
CA ASN A 212 5.47 -22.10 -4.46
C ASN A 212 4.98 -23.51 -4.13
N PRO A 213 4.27 -23.72 -3.00
CA PRO A 213 3.89 -25.06 -2.63
C PRO A 213 2.95 -25.61 -3.70
N LYS A 214 3.30 -26.76 -4.28
CA LYS A 214 2.49 -27.43 -5.29
C LYS A 214 1.57 -28.45 -4.60
N PRO A 215 0.35 -28.69 -5.11
CA PRO A 215 -0.47 -29.78 -4.63
C PRO A 215 0.28 -31.11 -4.68
N VAL A 216 0.16 -31.90 -3.62
CA VAL A 216 0.80 -33.22 -3.53
C VAL A 216 -0.29 -34.28 -3.60
N THR A 217 -0.18 -35.17 -4.60
CA THR A 217 -1.05 -36.32 -4.74
C THR A 217 -0.39 -37.56 -4.15
N PHE A 218 -1.10 -38.30 -3.31
CA PHE A 218 -0.60 -39.52 -2.67
C PHE A 218 -1.69 -40.59 -2.53
N PRO A 219 -1.31 -41.88 -2.53
CA PRO A 219 -2.24 -42.97 -2.31
C PRO A 219 -2.71 -42.99 -0.84
N GLN A 220 -4.01 -43.18 -0.63
CA GLN A 220 -4.63 -43.30 0.69
C GLN A 220 -5.58 -44.50 0.72
N GLU A 221 -5.54 -45.28 1.80
CA GLU A 221 -6.52 -46.36 2.00
C GLU A 221 -7.93 -45.80 2.20
N ALA A 222 -8.89 -46.34 1.44
CA ALA A 222 -10.28 -45.99 1.56
C ALA A 222 -10.93 -46.71 2.75
N PHE A 223 -11.91 -46.07 3.39
CA PHE A 223 -12.63 -46.60 4.54
C PHE A 223 -13.34 -47.95 4.28
N TRP A 224 -13.67 -48.23 3.02
CA TRP A 224 -14.31 -49.47 2.58
C TRP A 224 -13.35 -50.47 1.91
N GLY A 225 -12.04 -50.25 2.02
CA GLY A 225 -10.99 -51.02 1.34
C GLY A 225 -10.63 -50.48 -0.04
N GLY A 226 -9.40 -50.73 -0.48
CA GLY A 226 -8.83 -50.21 -1.73
C GLY A 226 -7.98 -48.95 -1.56
N ILE A 227 -7.25 -48.56 -2.61
CA ILE A 227 -6.41 -47.35 -2.65
C ILE A 227 -7.14 -46.28 -3.46
N ARG A 228 -7.30 -45.08 -2.90
CA ARG A 228 -7.71 -43.87 -3.63
C ARG A 228 -6.56 -42.89 -3.72
N GLU A 229 -6.53 -42.08 -4.76
CA GLU A 229 -5.65 -40.90 -4.80
C GLU A 229 -6.28 -39.79 -3.95
N ALA A 230 -5.49 -39.25 -3.02
CA ALA A 230 -5.83 -38.05 -2.27
C ALA A 230 -4.88 -36.93 -2.67
N THR A 231 -5.40 -35.71 -2.78
CA THR A 231 -4.60 -34.53 -3.08
C THR A 231 -4.61 -33.60 -1.86
N ALA A 232 -3.44 -33.38 -1.26
CA ALA A 232 -3.24 -32.30 -0.31
C ALA A 232 -2.97 -31.02 -1.09
N GLN A 233 -3.89 -30.07 -1.00
CA GLN A 233 -3.68 -28.71 -1.44
C GLN A 233 -2.81 -28.00 -0.39
N PRO A 234 -1.81 -27.21 -0.78
CA PRO A 234 -1.18 -26.29 0.14
C PRO A 234 -2.24 -25.40 0.76
N ILE A 235 -2.11 -25.12 2.05
CA ILE A 235 -2.90 -24.08 2.68
C ILE A 235 -2.43 -22.78 2.03
N SER A 236 -3.16 -22.29 1.03
CA SER A 236 -3.06 -20.87 0.68
C SER A 236 -3.51 -20.12 1.93
N PRO A 237 -2.67 -19.30 2.57
CA PRO A 237 -3.14 -18.45 3.64
C PRO A 237 -4.31 -17.64 3.08
N ALA A 238 -5.47 -17.73 3.73
CA ALA A 238 -6.60 -16.93 3.34
C ALA A 238 -6.18 -15.48 3.57
N TRP A 239 -6.06 -14.71 2.49
CA TRP A 239 -5.61 -13.32 2.57
C TRP A 239 -6.47 -12.51 3.55
N GLU A 240 -7.77 -12.84 3.66
CA GLU A 240 -8.69 -12.29 4.65
C GLU A 240 -8.20 -12.55 6.08
N TYR A 241 -7.86 -13.80 6.42
CA TYR A 241 -7.34 -14.15 7.74
C TYR A 241 -6.02 -13.43 8.06
N GLU A 242 -5.11 -13.35 7.10
CA GLU A 242 -3.83 -12.64 7.27
C GLU A 242 -4.02 -11.14 7.46
N ILE A 243 -5.00 -10.52 6.78
CA ILE A 243 -5.35 -9.12 6.98
C ILE A 243 -6.01 -8.92 8.33
N ASP A 244 -7.03 -9.72 8.66
CA ASP A 244 -7.83 -9.63 9.89
C ASP A 244 -6.98 -9.79 11.15
N ASN A 245 -5.93 -10.63 11.10
CA ASN A 245 -5.01 -10.86 12.19
C ASN A 245 -3.70 -10.06 12.06
N SER A 246 -3.63 -9.12 11.11
CA SER A 246 -2.43 -8.32 10.91
C SER A 246 -2.18 -7.38 12.10
N PRO A 247 -0.90 -7.13 12.45
CA PRO A 247 -0.49 -6.07 13.36
C PRO A 247 -1.21 -4.73 13.16
N LEU A 248 -1.53 -4.42 11.90
CA LEU A 248 -2.17 -3.18 11.51
C LEU A 248 -3.62 -3.07 12.00
N LEU A 249 -4.36 -4.17 12.06
CA LEU A 249 -5.73 -4.19 12.55
C LEU A 249 -5.83 -4.39 14.07
N SER A 250 -4.75 -4.85 14.71
CA SER A 250 -4.62 -4.89 16.17
C SER A 250 -4.11 -3.57 16.78
N ARG A 251 -3.92 -2.50 15.99
CA ARG A 251 -3.46 -1.20 16.50
C ARG A 251 -4.59 -0.52 17.28
N GLY A 252 -4.39 -0.30 18.58
CA GLY A 252 -5.38 0.31 19.47
C GLY A 252 -4.90 0.35 20.90
#